data_AF-A0A8T2IDX4-F1
#
_entry.id   AF-A0A8T2IDX4-F1
#
_cell.length_a   1.000
_cell.length_b   1.000
_cell.length_c   1.000
_cell.angle_alpha   90.00
_cell.angle_beta   90.00
_cell.angle_gamma   90.00
#
_symmetry.space_group_name_H-M   'P 1'
#
loop_
_entity.id
_entity.type
_entity.pdbx_description
1 polymer ?
#
loop_
_entity_poly.entity_id
_entity_poly.type
_entity_poly.pdbx_seq_one_letter_code
_entity_poly.pdbx_strand_id
1 'polypeptide(L)'
;MGIFSILEEECMFPKATDTSFKNKLYEQHLGKCKNFEKPKPGKGKAEAHFSLVHYAGTVDYNISGWLDKNKDPLNESVVQLYQKSSVKLLSFLYSSYSATEAEAGGKGGKKKKGASFQTVSALFRENLNKLMTNLRSTHPHFVRCLIPNETKTPGIMENHLIIHQLRCNGVLEGIRICRKGFPSRISYGDFKQR
;
A
#
# COMPACT_ATOMS: atom_id res chain seq x y z
N MET A 1 17.20 1.62 5.20
CA MET A 1 16.16 1.97 4.21
C MET A 1 15.00 0.99 4.32
N GLY A 2 13.78 1.40 3.98
CA GLY A 2 12.60 0.52 3.98
C GLY A 2 12.34 -0.08 2.59
N ILE A 3 11.40 -1.03 2.51
CA ILE A 3 11.06 -1.75 1.27
C ILE A 3 10.71 -0.78 0.13
N PHE A 4 9.80 0.17 0.35
CA PHE A 4 9.42 1.14 -0.68
C PHE A 4 10.56 2.07 -1.09
N SER A 5 11.47 2.44 -0.18
CA SER A 5 12.63 3.27 -0.54
C SER A 5 13.59 2.52 -1.46
N ILE A 6 13.83 1.24 -1.20
CA ILE A 6 14.68 0.39 -2.06
C ILE A 6 14.00 0.21 -3.43
N LEU A 7 12.68 0.05 -3.45
CA LEU A 7 11.90 -0.07 -4.69
C LEU A 7 11.99 1.23 -5.52
N GLU A 8 11.84 2.39 -4.87
CA GLU A 8 11.98 3.71 -5.50
C GLU A 8 13.37 3.87 -6.11
N GLU A 9 14.42 3.52 -5.36
CA GLU A 9 15.81 3.60 -5.82
C GLU A 9 16.07 2.69 -7.03
N GLU A 10 15.62 1.43 -6.98
CA GLU A 10 15.76 0.48 -8.10
C GLU A 10 14.99 0.92 -9.34
N CYS A 11 13.88 1.65 -9.20
CA CYS A 11 13.15 2.18 -10.35
C CYS A 11 13.95 3.25 -11.13
N MET A 12 14.91 3.91 -10.49
CA MET A 12 15.75 4.92 -11.14
C MET A 12 16.89 4.32 -11.98
N PHE A 13 17.23 3.04 -11.76
CA PHE A 13 18.33 2.39 -12.47
C PHE A 13 17.82 1.68 -13.74
N PRO A 14 18.31 2.05 -14.95
CA PRO A 14 17.80 1.50 -16.21
C PRO A 14 17.98 -0.02 -16.37
N LYS A 15 18.98 -0.59 -15.69
CA LYS A 15 19.32 -2.03 -15.74
C LYS A 15 18.88 -2.80 -14.49
N ALA A 16 18.16 -2.17 -13.57
CA ALA A 16 17.60 -2.87 -12.43
C ALA A 16 16.51 -3.84 -12.87
N THR A 17 16.40 -4.94 -12.13
CA THR A 17 15.43 -6.01 -12.36
C THR A 17 14.76 -6.35 -11.03
N ASP A 18 13.62 -7.03 -11.07
CA ASP A 18 12.98 -7.48 -9.82
C ASP A 18 13.94 -8.38 -9.00
N THR A 19 14.85 -9.09 -9.67
CA THR A 19 15.91 -9.87 -9.02
C THR A 19 16.94 -9.00 -8.29
N SER A 20 17.38 -7.88 -8.87
CA SER A 20 18.30 -6.97 -8.18
C SER A 20 17.62 -6.31 -6.98
N PHE A 21 16.35 -5.94 -7.12
CA PHE A 21 15.51 -5.46 -6.02
C PHE A 21 15.41 -6.47 -4.88
N LYS A 22 15.11 -7.74 -5.18
CA LYS A 22 15.09 -8.84 -4.20
C LYS A 22 16.39 -8.95 -3.43
N ASN A 23 17.51 -8.91 -4.15
CA ASN A 23 18.83 -9.10 -3.56
C ASN A 23 19.15 -7.95 -2.59
N LYS A 24 18.86 -6.70 -2.96
CA LYS A 24 18.97 -5.54 -2.07
C LYS A 24 18.06 -5.65 -0.84
N LEU A 25 16.81 -6.11 -1.01
CA LEU A 25 15.91 -6.35 0.12
C LEU A 25 16.51 -7.37 1.10
N TYR A 26 17.07 -8.46 0.58
CA TYR A 26 17.67 -9.51 1.39
C TYR A 26 18.89 -9.00 2.14
N GLU A 27 19.81 -8.32 1.46
CA GLU A 27 21.00 -7.75 2.08
C GLU A 27 20.68 -6.75 3.20
N GLN A 28 19.63 -5.94 2.99
CA GLN A 28 19.23 -4.90 3.93
C GLN A 28 18.43 -5.42 5.12
N HIS A 29 17.57 -6.43 4.93
CA HIS A 29 16.57 -6.81 5.93
C HIS A 29 16.71 -8.23 6.48
N LEU A 30 17.21 -9.18 5.70
CA LEU A 30 17.27 -10.58 6.12
C LEU A 30 18.25 -10.72 7.30
N GLY A 31 17.79 -11.34 8.39
CA GLY A 31 18.58 -11.53 9.62
C GLY A 31 18.73 -10.27 10.48
N LYS A 32 18.41 -9.08 9.95
CA LYS A 32 18.43 -7.80 10.67
C LYS A 32 17.04 -7.40 11.18
N CYS A 33 15.99 -7.78 10.46
CA CYS A 33 14.60 -7.45 10.78
C CYS A 33 13.80 -8.72 11.07
N LYS A 34 13.29 -8.85 12.30
CA LYS A 34 12.48 -10.02 12.72
C LYS A 34 11.22 -10.23 11.87
N ASN A 35 10.63 -9.15 11.36
CA ASN A 35 9.41 -9.22 10.55
C ASN A 35 9.65 -9.52 9.06
N PHE A 36 10.91 -9.72 8.64
CA PHE A 36 11.26 -10.03 7.25
C PHE A 36 11.84 -11.45 7.18
N GLU A 37 11.14 -12.35 6.49
CA GLU A 37 11.47 -13.77 6.43
C GLU A 37 11.65 -14.25 4.98
N LYS A 38 12.35 -15.37 4.82
CA LYS A 38 12.34 -16.11 3.55
C LYS A 38 10.98 -16.83 3.42
N PRO A 39 10.41 -16.90 2.21
CA PRO A 39 9.16 -17.59 2.00
C PRO A 39 9.33 -19.09 2.22
N LYS A 40 8.30 -19.71 2.82
CA LYS A 40 8.28 -21.15 3.05
C LYS A 40 7.82 -21.85 1.76
N PRO A 41 8.68 -22.63 1.08
CA PRO A 41 8.27 -23.34 -0.12
C PRO A 41 7.18 -24.35 0.24
N GLY A 42 6.03 -24.28 -0.45
CA GLY A 42 4.89 -25.18 -0.25
C GLY A 42 4.40 -25.72 -1.58
N LYS A 43 4.09 -27.02 -1.65
CA LYS A 43 3.50 -27.63 -2.84
C LYS A 43 2.18 -26.93 -3.16
N GLY A 44 2.03 -26.44 -4.40
CA GLY A 44 0.82 -25.75 -4.87
C GLY A 44 0.73 -24.27 -4.54
N LYS A 45 1.73 -23.67 -3.86
CA LYS A 45 1.79 -22.21 -3.68
C LYS A 45 2.43 -21.55 -4.89
N ALA A 46 1.91 -20.38 -5.26
CA ALA A 46 2.55 -19.51 -6.25
C ALA A 46 3.96 -19.10 -5.80
N GLU A 47 4.82 -18.79 -6.78
CA GLU A 47 6.19 -18.35 -6.50
C GLU A 47 6.20 -17.12 -5.59
N ALA A 48 6.94 -17.17 -4.50
CA ALA A 48 7.10 -16.08 -3.56
C ALA A 48 8.59 -15.78 -3.36
N HIS A 49 8.89 -14.50 -3.15
CA HIS A 49 10.25 -13.97 -3.12
C HIS A 49 10.66 -13.46 -1.75
N PHE A 50 9.73 -13.03 -0.89
CA PHE A 50 9.97 -12.73 0.52
C PHE A 50 8.66 -12.84 1.30
N SER A 51 8.73 -12.92 2.62
CA SER A 51 7.55 -12.92 3.48
C SER A 51 7.64 -11.86 4.56
N LEU A 52 6.49 -11.26 4.88
CA LEU A 52 6.38 -10.31 5.99
C LEU A 52 5.48 -10.85 7.08
N VAL A 53 5.93 -10.70 8.32
CA VAL A 53 5.15 -11.04 9.51
C VAL A 53 4.28 -9.84 9.87
N HIS A 54 3.01 -9.88 9.48
CA HIS A 54 1.99 -8.93 9.89
C HIS A 54 1.31 -9.39 11.18
N TYR A 55 0.57 -8.50 11.85
CA TYR A 55 -0.12 -8.84 13.09
C TYR A 55 -1.13 -9.99 12.92
N ALA A 56 -1.75 -10.09 11.73
CA ALA A 56 -2.72 -11.12 11.39
C ALA A 56 -2.08 -12.45 10.97
N GLY A 57 -0.78 -12.45 10.64
CA GLY A 57 -0.07 -13.60 10.12
C GLY A 57 1.01 -13.23 9.11
N THR A 58 1.73 -14.25 8.63
CA THR A 58 2.77 -14.09 7.62
C THR A 58 2.17 -14.09 6.22
N VAL A 59 2.57 -13.13 5.39
CA VAL A 59 2.14 -13.00 3.99
C VAL A 59 3.34 -13.20 3.08
N ASP A 60 3.18 -14.08 2.09
CA ASP A 60 4.17 -14.40 1.06
C ASP A 60 3.99 -13.45 -0.14
N TYR A 61 5.02 -12.69 -0.50
CA TYR A 61 4.98 -11.69 -1.58
C TYR A 61 5.71 -12.16 -2.83
N ASN A 62 5.07 -12.00 -3.99
CA ASN A 62 5.70 -12.13 -5.30
C ASN A 62 6.06 -10.73 -5.84
N ILE A 63 7.33 -10.54 -6.23
CA ILE A 63 7.85 -9.24 -6.69
C ILE A 63 7.85 -9.07 -8.21
N SER A 64 7.37 -10.05 -8.97
CA SER A 64 7.43 -10.03 -10.43
C SER A 64 6.60 -8.85 -10.99
N GLY A 65 7.24 -8.07 -11.84
CA GLY A 65 6.73 -6.84 -12.44
C GLY A 65 6.58 -5.69 -11.45
N TRP A 66 7.18 -5.75 -10.25
CA TRP A 66 7.05 -4.64 -9.29
C TRP A 66 7.72 -3.37 -9.78
N LEU A 67 8.91 -3.48 -10.38
CA LEU A 67 9.58 -2.30 -10.93
C LEU A 67 8.70 -1.65 -12.01
N ASP A 68 8.22 -2.42 -12.98
CA ASP A 68 7.39 -1.88 -14.07
C ASP A 68 6.07 -1.29 -13.55
N LYS A 69 5.37 -1.98 -12.65
CA LYS A 69 4.15 -1.46 -12.00
C LYS A 69 4.40 -0.18 -11.22
N ASN A 70 5.59 -0.02 -10.62
CA ASN A 70 5.91 1.15 -9.83
C ASN A 70 6.39 2.33 -10.68
N LYS A 71 6.98 2.06 -11.85
CA LYS A 71 7.37 3.07 -12.85
C LYS A 71 6.17 3.63 -13.61
N ASP A 72 5.09 2.86 -13.74
CA ASP A 72 3.88 3.21 -14.51
C ASP A 72 4.20 3.70 -15.94
N PRO A 73 4.95 2.92 -16.75
CA PRO A 73 5.42 3.38 -18.05
C PRO A 73 4.25 3.54 -19.02
N LEU A 74 4.00 4.77 -19.48
CA LEU A 74 3.09 5.05 -20.59
C LEU A 74 3.86 5.34 -21.88
N ASN A 75 3.26 4.99 -23.02
CA ASN A 75 3.79 5.39 -24.32
C ASN A 75 3.64 6.90 -24.50
N GLU A 76 4.76 7.63 -24.53
CA GLU A 76 4.76 9.08 -24.62
C GLU A 76 4.10 9.62 -25.89
N SER A 77 4.23 8.93 -27.03
CA SER A 77 3.58 9.35 -28.28
C SER A 77 2.06 9.29 -28.18
N VAL A 78 1.53 8.28 -27.49
CA VAL A 78 0.09 8.15 -27.24
C VAL A 78 -0.39 9.24 -26.28
N VAL A 79 0.37 9.51 -25.21
CA VAL A 79 0.06 10.59 -24.26
C VAL A 79 0.02 11.96 -24.98
N GLN A 80 0.99 12.24 -25.84
CA GLN A 80 1.03 13.48 -26.62
C GLN A 80 -0.17 13.62 -27.56
N LEU A 81 -0.63 12.52 -28.16
CA LEU A 81 -1.84 12.52 -28.99
C LEU A 81 -3.08 12.87 -28.16
N TYR A 82 -3.22 12.30 -26.96
CA TYR A 82 -4.34 12.57 -26.07
C TYR A 82 -4.35 14.01 -25.56
N GLN A 83 -3.18 14.57 -25.25
CA GLN A 83 -3.03 15.98 -24.87
C GLN A 83 -3.52 16.94 -25.97
N LYS A 84 -3.33 16.58 -27.24
CA LYS A 84 -3.75 17.36 -28.42
C LYS A 84 -5.10 16.94 -28.99
N SER A 85 -5.83 16.08 -28.31
CA SER A 85 -7.12 15.58 -28.78
C SER A 85 -8.13 16.72 -28.98
N SER A 86 -8.96 16.61 -30.01
CA SER A 86 -10.11 17.48 -30.23
C SER A 86 -11.20 17.31 -29.16
N VAL A 87 -11.19 16.18 -28.44
CA VAL A 87 -12.09 15.92 -27.30
C VAL A 87 -11.54 16.60 -26.05
N LYS A 88 -12.16 17.71 -25.65
CA LYS A 88 -11.71 18.54 -24.52
C LYS A 88 -11.49 17.76 -23.22
N LEU A 89 -12.37 16.82 -22.91
CA LEU A 89 -12.24 15.98 -21.70
C LEU A 89 -10.96 15.13 -21.74
N LEU A 90 -10.64 14.54 -22.89
CA LEU A 90 -9.45 13.69 -23.04
C LEU A 90 -8.17 14.53 -22.92
N SER A 91 -8.11 15.69 -23.56
CA SER A 91 -7.01 16.63 -23.42
C SER A 91 -6.83 17.09 -21.96
N PHE A 92 -7.93 17.39 -21.26
CA PHE A 92 -7.91 17.77 -19.85
C PHE A 92 -7.31 16.69 -18.95
N LEU A 93 -7.73 15.43 -19.09
CA LEU A 93 -7.26 14.31 -18.26
C LEU A 93 -5.74 14.07 -18.37
N TYR A 94 -5.15 14.32 -19.55
CA TYR A 94 -3.73 14.11 -19.81
C TYR A 94 -2.88 15.38 -19.70
N SER A 95 -3.49 16.52 -19.36
CA SER A 95 -2.80 17.82 -19.27
C SER A 95 -1.67 17.85 -18.23
N SER A 96 -1.82 17.10 -17.13
CA SER A 96 -0.85 17.01 -16.04
C SER A 96 0.19 15.91 -16.24
N TYR A 97 0.04 15.05 -17.26
CA TYR A 97 0.99 14.00 -17.56
C TYR A 97 2.20 14.65 -18.26
N SER A 98 3.14 15.17 -17.48
CA SER A 98 4.38 15.72 -18.04
C SER A 98 5.20 14.56 -18.61
N ALA A 99 5.40 14.53 -19.93
CA ALA A 99 6.36 13.65 -20.58
C ALA A 99 7.69 13.77 -19.82
N THR A 100 8.14 12.67 -19.24
CA THR A 100 9.27 12.68 -18.31
C THR A 100 10.62 12.84 -19.00
N GLU A 101 10.73 12.77 -20.34
CA GLU A 101 12.03 12.89 -21.00
C GLU A 101 12.03 13.68 -22.33
N ALA A 102 11.60 14.94 -22.29
CA ALA A 102 11.89 15.87 -23.39
C ALA A 102 12.44 17.19 -22.86
N GLU A 103 13.71 17.18 -22.43
CA GLU A 103 14.68 18.29 -22.61
C GLU A 103 15.91 18.10 -21.70
N ALA A 104 16.76 17.13 -22.04
CA ALA A 104 18.18 17.24 -21.74
C ALA A 104 18.86 18.12 -22.82
N GLY A 105 18.50 19.41 -22.88
CA GLY A 105 19.07 20.30 -23.91
C GLY A 105 18.39 21.66 -24.11
N GLY A 106 18.20 22.45 -23.04
CA GLY A 106 17.64 23.81 -23.19
C GLY A 106 18.03 24.74 -22.06
N LYS A 107 18.86 25.75 -22.34
CA LYS A 107 19.14 26.87 -21.45
C LYS A 107 17.96 27.85 -21.50
N GLY A 108 17.24 28.01 -20.39
CA GLY A 108 16.39 29.18 -20.14
C GLY A 108 15.01 28.85 -19.59
N GLY A 109 14.72 29.33 -18.39
CA GLY A 109 13.37 29.31 -17.82
C GLY A 109 13.29 28.57 -16.49
N LYS A 110 13.13 29.33 -15.41
CA LYS A 110 12.98 28.88 -14.03
C LYS A 110 11.58 28.28 -13.81
N LYS A 111 11.19 27.26 -14.60
CA LYS A 111 10.14 26.31 -14.21
C LYS A 111 10.82 25.25 -13.35
N LYS A 112 10.23 24.99 -12.18
CA LYS A 112 10.70 24.07 -11.13
C LYS A 112 11.17 22.74 -11.77
N LYS A 113 12.48 22.60 -12.02
CA LYS A 113 13.13 21.32 -12.34
C LYS A 113 12.94 20.43 -11.12
N GLY A 114 11.94 19.55 -11.16
CA GLY A 114 11.57 18.77 -9.99
C GLY A 114 10.27 18.01 -10.08
N ALA A 115 9.73 17.74 -11.28
CA ALA A 115 8.95 16.51 -11.44
C ALA A 115 9.95 15.36 -11.44
N SER A 116 10.51 15.09 -10.25
CA SER A 116 11.22 13.86 -9.95
C SER A 116 10.39 12.72 -10.53
N PHE A 117 11.03 11.78 -11.21
CA PHE A 117 10.44 10.48 -11.53
C PHE A 117 9.59 10.01 -10.35
N GLN A 118 8.27 10.20 -10.44
CA GLN A 118 7.37 10.03 -9.32
C GLN A 118 6.78 8.65 -9.49
N THR A 119 7.30 7.71 -8.70
CA THR A 119 6.79 6.35 -8.71
C THR A 119 5.40 6.28 -8.08
N VAL A 120 4.66 5.23 -8.42
CA VAL A 120 3.35 4.93 -7.83
C VAL A 120 3.46 4.85 -6.30
N SER A 121 4.52 4.22 -5.78
CA SER A 121 4.77 4.10 -4.35
C SER A 121 5.02 5.45 -3.66
N ALA A 122 5.69 6.39 -4.34
CA ALA A 122 5.97 7.71 -3.80
C ALA A 122 4.68 8.51 -3.60
N LEU A 123 3.82 8.56 -4.63
CA LEU A 123 2.51 9.21 -4.55
C LEU A 123 1.62 8.55 -3.50
N PHE A 124 1.59 7.21 -3.47
CA PHE A 124 0.83 6.46 -2.47
C PHE A 124 1.27 6.79 -1.05
N ARG A 125 2.59 6.84 -0.79
CA ARG A 125 3.14 7.17 0.53
C ARG A 125 2.81 8.60 0.95
N GLU A 126 2.85 9.55 0.04
CA GLU A 126 2.45 10.94 0.32
C GLU A 126 0.97 11.02 0.71
N ASN A 127 0.09 10.41 -0.08
CA ASN A 127 -1.35 10.39 0.18
C ASN A 127 -1.69 9.67 1.50
N LEU A 128 -1.03 8.54 1.76
CA LEU A 128 -1.18 7.80 3.01
C LEU A 128 -0.74 8.62 4.23
N ASN A 129 0.37 9.35 4.14
CA ASN A 129 0.84 10.22 5.22
C ASN A 129 -0.12 11.37 5.51
N LYS A 130 -0.68 12.00 4.46
CA LYS A 130 -1.72 13.03 4.60
C LYS A 130 -2.97 12.46 5.28
N LEU A 131 -3.44 11.30 4.82
CA LEU A 131 -4.59 10.62 5.40
C LEU A 131 -4.36 10.27 6.88
N MET A 132 -3.20 9.69 7.23
CA MET A 132 -2.88 9.32 8.60
C MET A 132 -2.78 10.55 9.52
N THR A 133 -2.29 11.68 9.02
CA THR A 133 -2.28 12.95 9.77
C THR A 133 -3.71 13.40 10.08
N ASN A 134 -4.59 13.41 9.08
CA ASN A 134 -5.99 13.80 9.25
C ASN A 134 -6.76 12.86 10.20
N LEU A 135 -6.54 11.55 10.11
CA LEU A 135 -7.18 10.59 11.01
C LEU A 135 -6.73 10.79 12.47
N ARG A 136 -5.45 11.07 12.69
CA ARG A 136 -4.90 11.32 14.04
C ARG A 136 -5.44 12.60 14.70
N SER A 137 -5.90 13.58 13.92
CA SER A 137 -6.52 14.80 14.47
C SER A 137 -8.00 14.64 14.82
N THR A 138 -8.57 13.45 14.67
CA THR A 138 -9.99 13.18 14.94
C THR A 138 -10.18 12.17 16.08
N HIS A 139 -11.40 12.08 16.61
CA HIS A 139 -11.77 11.00 17.55
C HIS A 139 -12.25 9.78 16.75
N PRO A 140 -11.52 8.64 16.78
CA PRO A 140 -11.84 7.51 15.93
C PRO A 140 -12.99 6.68 16.49
N HIS A 141 -13.97 6.38 15.62
CA HIS A 141 -14.99 5.37 15.85
C HIS A 141 -14.79 4.23 14.85
N PHE A 142 -14.94 2.98 15.31
CA PHE A 142 -14.65 1.80 14.49
C PHE A 142 -15.91 0.99 14.23
N VAL A 143 -16.15 0.67 12.95
CA VAL A 143 -17.13 -0.33 12.50
C VAL A 143 -16.37 -1.39 11.71
N ARG A 144 -16.54 -2.67 12.07
CA ARG A 144 -15.91 -3.80 11.39
C ARG A 144 -16.97 -4.69 10.75
N CYS A 145 -17.02 -4.67 9.43
CA CYS A 145 -17.89 -5.55 8.66
C CYS A 145 -17.27 -6.94 8.54
N LEU A 146 -18.08 -7.99 8.62
CA LEU A 146 -17.67 -9.38 8.48
C LEU A 146 -18.40 -10.00 7.29
N ILE A 147 -17.66 -10.77 6.48
CA ILE A 147 -18.22 -11.56 5.40
C ILE A 147 -18.78 -12.86 6.02
N PRO A 148 -20.09 -13.13 5.89
CA PRO A 148 -20.70 -14.28 6.56
C PRO A 148 -20.42 -15.61 5.84
N ASN A 149 -20.26 -15.61 4.51
CA ASN A 149 -19.97 -16.78 3.68
C ASN A 149 -19.39 -16.36 2.31
N GLU A 150 -18.71 -17.26 1.62
CA GLU A 150 -18.15 -17.00 0.28
C GLU A 150 -19.17 -17.23 -0.85
N THR A 151 -20.24 -17.98 -0.58
CA THR A 151 -21.31 -18.28 -1.55
C THR A 151 -22.25 -17.10 -1.82
N LYS A 152 -22.08 -15.98 -1.10
CA LYS A 152 -22.90 -14.77 -1.18
C LYS A 152 -24.38 -15.01 -0.88
N THR A 153 -24.68 -16.00 -0.05
CA THR A 153 -26.06 -16.40 0.28
C THR A 153 -26.52 -15.74 1.58
N PRO A 154 -27.67 -15.05 1.62
CA PRO A 154 -28.16 -14.45 2.86
C PRO A 154 -28.52 -15.52 3.91
N GLY A 155 -28.31 -15.20 5.19
CA GLY A 155 -28.66 -16.08 6.33
C GLY A 155 -27.71 -17.25 6.59
N ILE A 156 -26.78 -17.55 5.67
CA ILE A 156 -25.76 -18.58 5.86
C ILE A 156 -24.53 -17.98 6.54
N MET A 157 -23.98 -18.70 7.52
CA MET A 157 -22.79 -18.26 8.25
C MET A 157 -21.74 -19.37 8.33
N GLU A 158 -20.54 -19.08 7.85
CA GLU A 158 -19.38 -19.97 7.88
C GLU A 158 -18.47 -19.61 9.05
N ASN A 159 -18.53 -20.41 10.12
CA ASN A 159 -17.81 -20.13 11.36
C ASN A 159 -16.29 -20.00 11.16
N HIS A 160 -15.69 -20.87 10.34
CA HIS A 160 -14.25 -20.83 10.11
C HIS A 160 -13.80 -19.53 9.43
N LEU A 161 -14.57 -19.06 8.43
CA LEU A 161 -14.33 -17.80 7.72
C LEU A 161 -14.44 -16.60 8.68
N ILE A 162 -15.44 -16.58 9.56
CA ILE A 162 -15.62 -15.51 10.53
C ILE A 162 -14.51 -15.50 11.58
N ILE A 163 -14.15 -16.66 12.13
CA ILE A 163 -13.06 -16.74 13.12
C ILE A 163 -11.74 -16.25 12.52
N HIS A 164 -11.47 -16.60 11.26
CA HIS A 164 -10.30 -16.08 10.54
C HIS A 164 -10.33 -14.55 10.43
N GLN A 165 -11.46 -13.97 9.99
CA GLN A 165 -11.62 -12.52 9.92
C GLN A 165 -11.48 -11.82 11.28
N LEU A 166 -12.03 -12.39 12.37
CA LEU A 166 -11.93 -11.81 13.70
C LEU A 166 -10.47 -11.69 14.19
N ARG A 167 -9.63 -12.66 13.84
CA ARG A 167 -8.18 -12.62 14.07
C ARG A 167 -7.52 -11.58 13.18
N CYS A 168 -7.78 -11.65 11.88
CA CYS A 168 -7.15 -10.79 10.87
C CYS A 168 -7.57 -9.33 10.95
N ASN A 169 -8.72 -9.00 11.55
CA ASN A 169 -9.21 -7.64 11.76
C ASN A 169 -8.80 -7.07 13.12
N GLY A 170 -8.12 -7.84 13.98
CA GLY A 170 -7.72 -7.40 15.32
C GLY A 170 -8.90 -7.19 16.27
N VAL A 171 -10.00 -7.92 16.09
CA VAL A 171 -11.15 -7.92 17.01
C VAL A 171 -10.76 -8.55 18.33
N LEU A 172 -10.05 -9.67 18.28
CA LEU A 172 -9.60 -10.36 19.48
C LEU A 172 -8.58 -9.52 20.27
N GLU A 173 -7.66 -8.85 19.57
CA GLU A 173 -6.69 -7.91 20.16
C GLU A 173 -7.39 -6.70 20.76
N GLY A 174 -8.38 -6.14 20.06
CA GLY A 174 -9.21 -5.04 20.55
C GLY A 174 -9.94 -5.41 21.83
N ILE A 175 -10.62 -6.57 21.87
CA ILE A 175 -11.30 -7.08 23.07
C ILE A 175 -10.29 -7.26 24.21
N ARG A 176 -9.10 -7.82 23.93
CA ARG A 176 -8.05 -8.04 24.93
C ARG A 176 -7.58 -6.73 25.58
N ILE A 177 -7.45 -5.66 24.80
CA ILE A 177 -7.07 -4.32 25.29
C ILE A 177 -8.24 -3.68 26.05
N CYS A 178 -9.44 -3.66 25.45
CA CYS A 178 -10.64 -3.07 26.07
C CYS A 178 -10.95 -3.71 27.43
N ARG A 179 -10.80 -5.04 27.57
CA ARG A 179 -11.01 -5.74 28.85
C ARG A 179 -10.04 -5.28 29.95
N LYS A 180 -8.83 -4.81 29.59
CA LYS A 180 -7.87 -4.23 30.54
C LYS A 180 -8.17 -2.77 30.88
N GLY A 181 -8.96 -2.07 30.06
CA GLY A 181 -9.06 -0.62 30.06
C GLY A 181 -10.36 -0.02 30.58
N PHE A 182 -11.20 -0.79 31.29
CA PHE A 182 -12.56 -0.41 31.71
C PHE A 182 -13.37 0.19 30.53
N PRO A 183 -13.93 -0.67 29.67
CA PRO A 183 -14.51 -0.24 28.40
C PRO A 183 -15.80 0.58 28.57
N SER A 184 -16.47 0.47 29.71
CA SER A 184 -17.61 1.31 30.08
C SER A 184 -17.14 2.52 30.87
N ARG A 185 -17.28 3.72 30.28
CA ARG A 185 -17.02 5.00 30.94
C ARG A 185 -18.34 5.74 31.09
N ILE A 186 -19.07 5.42 32.15
CA ILE A 186 -20.32 6.10 32.50
C ILE A 186 -19.96 7.31 33.37
N SER A 187 -20.56 8.47 33.10
CA SER A 187 -20.44 9.63 33.99
C SER A 187 -20.95 9.26 35.38
N TYR A 188 -20.24 9.67 36.43
CA TYR A 188 -20.63 9.34 37.80
C TYR A 188 -22.06 9.81 38.14
N GLY A 189 -22.48 10.97 37.60
CA GLY A 189 -23.84 11.48 37.79
C GLY A 189 -24.90 10.51 37.25
N ASP A 190 -24.71 10.03 36.02
CA ASP A 190 -25.61 9.08 35.37
C ASP A 190 -25.59 7.70 36.04
N PHE A 191 -24.42 7.29 36.56
CA PHE A 191 -24.29 6.04 37.30
C PHE A 191 -25.00 6.10 38.65
N LYS A 192 -24.93 7.23 39.36
CA LYS A 192 -25.54 7.41 40.68
C LYS A 192 -27.07 7.52 40.63
N GLN A 193 -27.62 8.00 39.52
CA GLN A 193 -29.06 8.21 39.35
C GLN A 193 -29.82 6.96 38.87
N ARG A 194 -29.12 5.98 38.28
CA ARG A 194 -29.66 4.67 37.90
C ARG A 194 -29.71 3.70 39.07
#